data_AF-Q2T3Z3-F1
#
_entry.id   AF-Q2T3Z3-F1
#
_cell.length_a   1.000
_cell.length_b   1.000
_cell.length_c   1.000
_cell.angle_alpha   90.00
_cell.angle_beta   90.00
_cell.angle_gamma   90.00
#
_symmetry.space_group_name_H-M   'P 1'
#
loop_
_entity.id
_entity.type
_entity.pdbx_description
1 polymer ?
#
loop_
_entity_poly.entity_id
_entity_poly.type
_entity_poly.pdbx_seq_one_letter_code
_entity_poly.pdbx_strand_id
1 'polypeptide(L)'
;MAAIGNGAFLLAACGLLDGRRAVTHWQCCDELARRHPQVRVEHAPIFVQDGPIWTSAGVTAGIDLCLRLVSNDCGHTLALALARHLVVFLVRPGSQAQFSASIELQSASGRFADLHAWVRRHLSADLSVPTLAARVNMSERSFVRHYRNAFGTTPAKAVERIRIETARNLLGETALPVKQIALRCGFGSVATLRRSFARAFDTSLHEYRERFRNA
;
A
#
# COMPACT_ATOMS: atom_id res chain seq x y z
N MET A 1 -20.70 -10.52 10.60
CA MET A 1 -19.51 -11.37 10.90
C MET A 1 -18.27 -10.63 10.44
N ALA A 2 -17.16 -10.80 11.15
CA ALA A 2 -15.90 -10.12 10.83
C ALA A 2 -14.72 -11.10 10.90
N ALA A 3 -13.73 -10.91 10.03
CA ALA A 3 -12.44 -11.61 10.10
C ALA A 3 -11.28 -10.64 9.92
N ILE A 4 -10.17 -10.91 10.63
CA ILE A 4 -8.96 -10.11 10.61
C ILE A 4 -7.81 -10.99 10.13
N GLY A 5 -7.02 -10.49 9.18
CA GLY A 5 -5.87 -11.17 8.61
C GLY A 5 -6.23 -12.56 8.07
N ASN A 6 -5.53 -13.58 8.56
CA ASN A 6 -5.72 -14.96 8.10
C ASN A 6 -7.06 -15.58 8.53
N GLY A 7 -7.85 -14.92 9.39
CA GLY A 7 -9.21 -15.35 9.71
C GLY A 7 -10.12 -15.44 8.47
N ALA A 8 -9.79 -14.71 7.40
CA ALA A 8 -10.52 -14.79 6.13
C ALA A 8 -10.50 -16.21 5.52
N PHE A 9 -9.44 -17.00 5.74
CA PHE A 9 -9.39 -18.40 5.28
C PHE A 9 -10.45 -19.28 5.95
N LEU A 10 -10.76 -19.02 7.22
CA LEU A 10 -11.81 -19.76 7.93
C LEU A 10 -13.19 -19.41 7.39
N LEU A 11 -13.47 -18.12 7.16
CA LEU A 11 -14.73 -17.71 6.54
C LEU A 11 -14.88 -18.27 5.12
N ALA A 12 -13.78 -18.31 4.34
CA ALA A 12 -13.77 -18.92 3.02
C ALA A 12 -14.00 -20.43 3.06
N ALA A 13 -13.38 -21.14 4.01
CA ALA A 13 -13.55 -22.58 4.18
C ALA A 13 -15.00 -22.95 4.57
N CYS A 14 -15.71 -22.06 5.25
CA CYS A 14 -17.12 -22.24 5.59
C CYS A 14 -18.08 -21.81 4.45
N GLY A 15 -17.59 -21.41 3.27
CA GLY A 15 -18.40 -20.92 2.15
C GLY A 15 -19.03 -19.53 2.39
N LEU A 16 -18.67 -18.85 3.48
CA LEU A 16 -19.27 -17.56 3.85
C LEU A 16 -18.76 -16.39 2.99
N LEU A 17 -17.66 -16.60 2.26
CA LEU A 17 -17.08 -15.62 1.34
C LEU A 17 -17.37 -15.91 -0.15
N ASP A 18 -18.13 -16.96 -0.45
CA ASP A 18 -18.40 -17.34 -1.85
C ASP A 18 -19.18 -16.23 -2.58
N GLY A 19 -18.64 -15.79 -3.72
CA GLY A 19 -19.18 -14.69 -4.52
C GLY A 19 -18.96 -13.28 -3.94
N ARG A 20 -18.34 -13.17 -2.75
CA ARG A 20 -18.16 -11.90 -2.03
C ARG A 20 -16.76 -11.32 -2.22
N ARG A 21 -16.68 -10.01 -2.06
CA ARG A 21 -15.42 -9.27 -1.93
C ARG A 21 -14.85 -9.50 -0.54
N ALA A 22 -13.56 -9.82 -0.49
CA ALA A 22 -12.87 -10.04 0.78
C ALA A 22 -11.42 -9.59 0.70
N VAL A 23 -10.86 -9.36 1.87
CA VAL A 23 -9.45 -9.02 2.01
C VAL A 23 -8.81 -9.83 3.13
N THR A 24 -7.55 -10.20 2.94
CA THR A 24 -6.74 -10.87 3.96
C THR A 24 -5.37 -10.21 4.02
N HIS A 25 -4.45 -10.77 4.79
CA HIS A 25 -3.09 -10.32 4.83
C HIS A 25 -2.47 -10.41 3.44
N TRP A 26 -1.92 -9.31 2.93
CA TRP A 26 -1.26 -9.19 1.63
C TRP A 26 -0.45 -10.42 1.17
N GLN A 27 0.39 -10.99 2.06
CA GLN A 27 1.22 -12.18 1.80
C GLN A 27 0.40 -13.42 1.47
N CYS A 28 -0.87 -13.40 1.86
CA CYS A 28 -1.81 -14.50 1.78
C CYS A 28 -2.95 -14.20 0.79
N CYS A 29 -3.02 -13.03 0.16
CA CYS A 29 -4.08 -12.72 -0.80
C CYS A 29 -4.05 -13.65 -2.02
N ASP A 30 -2.87 -13.87 -2.61
CA ASP A 30 -2.71 -14.81 -3.74
C ASP A 30 -3.08 -16.24 -3.34
N GLU A 31 -2.68 -16.65 -2.13
CA GLU A 31 -2.98 -17.99 -1.62
C GLU A 31 -4.47 -18.19 -1.31
N LEU A 32 -5.13 -17.17 -0.76
CA LEU A 32 -6.58 -17.20 -0.53
C LEU A 32 -7.35 -17.30 -1.85
N ALA A 33 -6.98 -16.50 -2.84
CA ALA A 33 -7.60 -16.51 -4.17
C ALA A 33 -7.40 -17.87 -4.86
N ARG A 34 -6.21 -18.47 -4.74
CA ARG A 34 -5.90 -19.79 -5.29
C ARG A 34 -6.70 -20.91 -4.63
N ARG A 35 -6.84 -20.88 -3.30
CA ARG A 35 -7.54 -21.93 -2.54
C ARG A 35 -9.05 -21.80 -2.57
N HIS A 36 -9.57 -20.59 -2.73
CA HIS A 36 -11.01 -20.30 -2.73
C HIS A 36 -11.38 -19.42 -3.94
N PRO A 37 -11.45 -19.99 -5.16
CA PRO A 37 -11.64 -19.22 -6.40
C PRO A 37 -12.96 -18.46 -6.50
N GLN A 38 -13.96 -18.81 -5.68
CA GLN A 38 -15.24 -18.10 -5.62
C GLN A 38 -15.17 -16.79 -4.84
N VAL A 39 -14.10 -16.56 -4.08
CA VAL A 39 -13.89 -15.33 -3.31
C VAL A 39 -13.24 -14.28 -4.20
N ARG A 40 -13.80 -13.06 -4.22
CA ARG A 40 -13.21 -11.91 -4.93
C ARG A 40 -12.20 -11.23 -4.01
N VAL A 41 -10.96 -11.72 -4.01
CA VAL A 41 -9.90 -11.20 -3.14
C VAL A 41 -9.38 -9.85 -3.63
N GLU A 42 -9.38 -8.84 -2.75
CA GLU A 42 -8.82 -7.52 -3.01
C GLU A 42 -7.46 -7.33 -2.32
N HIS A 43 -6.47 -6.82 -3.07
CA HIS A 43 -5.10 -6.67 -2.57
C HIS A 43 -4.81 -5.27 -2.01
N ALA A 44 -5.58 -4.27 -2.42
CA ALA A 44 -5.35 -2.88 -2.07
C ALA A 44 -5.96 -2.43 -0.72
N PRO A 45 -7.22 -2.75 -0.39
CA PRO A 45 -7.89 -2.13 0.75
C PRO A 45 -7.42 -2.70 2.09
N ILE A 46 -7.41 -1.88 3.15
CA ILE A 46 -7.11 -2.35 4.51
C ILE A 46 -8.28 -3.11 5.15
N PHE A 47 -9.51 -2.81 4.76
CA PHE A 47 -10.70 -3.60 5.09
C PHE A 47 -11.74 -3.52 3.96
N VAL A 48 -12.59 -4.53 3.86
CA VAL A 48 -13.70 -4.62 2.93
C VAL A 48 -14.98 -4.95 3.70
N GLN A 49 -16.05 -4.25 3.37
CA GLN A 49 -17.41 -4.60 3.75
C GLN A 49 -18.14 -5.12 2.51
N ASP A 50 -18.63 -6.35 2.56
CA ASP A 50 -19.53 -6.93 1.56
C ASP A 50 -20.79 -7.46 2.27
N GLY A 51 -21.81 -6.61 2.32
CA GLY A 51 -23.04 -6.85 3.06
C GLY A 51 -22.78 -7.07 4.56
N PRO A 52 -23.15 -8.24 5.13
CA PRO A 52 -22.98 -8.52 6.56
C PRO A 52 -21.58 -9.04 6.92
N ILE A 53 -20.71 -9.25 5.94
CA ILE A 53 -19.35 -9.77 6.15
C ILE A 53 -18.34 -8.65 6.03
N TRP A 54 -17.47 -8.57 7.03
CA TRP A 54 -16.35 -7.65 7.06
C TRP A 54 -15.04 -8.41 7.12
N THR A 55 -14.05 -7.96 6.36
CA THR A 55 -12.71 -8.56 6.36
C THR A 55 -11.66 -7.47 6.42
N SER A 56 -10.53 -7.70 7.10
CA SER A 56 -9.40 -6.77 7.13
C SER A 56 -8.06 -7.46 6.92
N ALA A 57 -7.11 -6.70 6.41
CA ALA A 57 -5.82 -7.19 5.96
C ALA A 57 -4.91 -7.71 7.09
N GLY A 58 -4.91 -7.07 8.25
CA GLY A 58 -3.95 -7.41 9.30
C GLY A 58 -4.32 -6.80 10.63
N VAL A 59 -3.52 -7.09 11.66
CA VAL A 59 -3.85 -6.76 13.06
C VAL A 59 -4.16 -5.27 13.23
N THR A 60 -3.34 -4.37 12.68
CA THR A 60 -3.59 -2.93 12.81
C THR A 60 -4.78 -2.47 11.97
N ALA A 61 -4.99 -3.05 10.79
CA ALA A 61 -6.20 -2.80 9.99
C ALA A 61 -7.47 -3.36 10.66
N GLY A 62 -7.31 -4.33 11.57
CA GLY A 62 -8.35 -4.77 12.48
C GLY A 62 -8.83 -3.68 13.42
N ILE A 63 -7.96 -2.77 13.86
CA ILE A 63 -8.36 -1.61 14.68
C ILE A 63 -9.25 -0.67 13.87
N ASP A 64 -8.87 -0.36 12.62
CA ASP A 64 -9.70 0.44 11.71
C ASP A 64 -11.06 -0.21 11.47
N LEU A 65 -11.09 -1.54 11.26
CA LEU A 65 -12.31 -2.31 11.11
C LEU A 65 -13.20 -2.21 12.36
N CYS A 66 -12.63 -2.40 13.55
CA CYS A 66 -13.36 -2.29 14.82
C CYS A 66 -13.95 -0.90 15.02
N LEU A 67 -13.18 0.16 14.77
CA LEU A 67 -13.67 1.54 14.86
C LEU A 67 -14.80 1.79 13.86
N ARG A 68 -14.73 1.21 12.66
CA ARG A 68 -15.81 1.29 11.67
C ARG A 68 -17.06 0.54 12.10
N LEU A 69 -16.92 -0.65 12.70
CA LEU A 69 -18.04 -1.41 13.27
C LEU A 69 -18.72 -0.62 14.40
N VAL A 70 -17.94 -0.07 15.34
CA VAL A 70 -18.47 0.80 16.41
C VAL A 70 -19.17 2.03 15.84
N SER A 71 -18.58 2.67 14.81
CA SER A 71 -19.22 3.83 14.17
C SER A 71 -20.55 3.46 13.51
N ASN A 72 -20.67 2.25 12.97
CA ASN A 72 -21.88 1.75 12.33
C ASN A 72 -22.96 1.41 13.37
N ASP A 73 -22.58 0.77 14.47
CA ASP A 73 -23.51 0.21 15.44
C ASP A 73 -23.86 1.17 16.58
N CYS A 74 -22.93 2.05 16.95
CA CYS A 74 -23.03 2.96 18.11
C CYS A 74 -22.87 4.44 17.74
N GLY A 75 -22.70 4.75 16.46
CA GLY A 75 -22.59 6.11 15.97
C GLY A 75 -21.18 6.70 16.03
N HIS A 76 -21.01 7.77 15.26
CA HIS A 76 -19.70 8.37 14.97
C HIS A 76 -19.01 8.95 16.21
N THR A 77 -19.78 9.58 17.11
CA THR A 77 -19.24 10.25 18.32
C THR A 77 -18.50 9.27 19.23
N LEU A 78 -19.07 8.08 19.44
CA LEU A 78 -18.43 7.06 20.28
C LEU A 78 -17.18 6.48 19.62
N ALA A 79 -17.25 6.22 18.31
CA ALA A 79 -16.09 5.74 17.57
C ALA A 79 -14.92 6.75 17.62
N LEU A 80 -15.21 8.04 17.48
CA LEU A 80 -14.21 9.11 17.61
C LEU A 80 -13.59 9.17 19.02
N ALA A 81 -14.42 9.05 20.06
CA ALA A 81 -13.94 9.01 21.44
C ALA A 81 -12.99 7.82 21.68
N LEU A 82 -13.33 6.65 21.14
CA LEU A 82 -12.48 5.45 21.23
C LEU A 82 -11.19 5.59 20.43
N ALA A 83 -11.24 6.14 19.21
CA ALA A 83 -10.04 6.40 18.43
C ALA A 83 -9.08 7.34 19.19
N ARG A 84 -9.61 8.40 19.81
CA ARG A 84 -8.83 9.31 20.67
C ARG A 84 -8.23 8.60 21.88
N HIS A 85 -8.99 7.74 22.54
CA HIS A 85 -8.53 7.00 23.71
C HIS A 85 -7.41 6.01 23.35
N LEU A 86 -7.50 5.38 22.18
CA LEU A 86 -6.49 4.47 21.65
C LEU A 86 -5.30 5.18 20.98
N VAL A 87 -5.34 6.52 20.87
CA VAL A 87 -4.33 7.35 20.19
C VAL A 87 -4.11 6.90 18.74
N VAL A 88 -5.22 6.64 18.03
CA VAL A 88 -5.24 6.23 16.62
C VAL A 88 -6.17 7.13 15.80
N PHE A 89 -5.96 7.17 14.49
CA PHE A 89 -6.89 7.82 13.58
C PHE A 89 -8.20 7.04 13.50
N LEU A 90 -9.32 7.75 13.37
CA LEU A 90 -10.65 7.14 13.32
C LEU A 90 -10.86 6.26 12.07
N VAL A 91 -10.30 6.66 10.94
CA VAL A 91 -10.28 5.86 9.71
C VAL A 91 -8.99 6.16 8.96
N ARG A 92 -8.14 5.15 8.78
CA ARG A 92 -7.15 5.17 7.69
C ARG A 92 -7.88 5.03 6.35
N PRO A 93 -7.60 5.86 5.32
CA PRO A 93 -8.29 5.75 4.04
C PRO A 93 -8.17 4.32 3.49
N GLY A 94 -9.28 3.71 3.06
CA GLY A 94 -9.27 2.37 2.44
C GLY A 94 -8.38 2.26 1.20
N SER A 95 -8.00 3.40 0.59
CA SER A 95 -7.03 3.48 -0.51
C SER A 95 -5.56 3.54 -0.05
N GLN A 96 -5.31 3.56 1.26
CA GLN A 96 -3.99 3.37 1.81
C GLN A 96 -3.66 1.89 1.59
N ALA A 97 -2.86 1.61 0.55
CA ALA A 97 -2.38 0.26 0.28
C ALA A 97 -1.99 -0.41 1.60
N GLN A 98 -2.49 -1.63 1.82
CA GLN A 98 -2.12 -2.46 2.97
C GLN A 98 -0.60 -2.48 3.22
N PHE A 99 0.15 -2.34 2.12
CA PHE A 99 1.59 -2.44 2.03
C PHE A 99 2.23 -1.18 1.47
N SER A 100 3.16 -0.61 2.23
CA SER A 100 4.16 0.31 1.67
C SER A 100 5.31 -0.51 1.08
N ALA A 101 5.81 -0.13 -0.09
CA ALA A 101 7.10 -0.55 -0.60
C ALA A 101 8.22 -0.25 0.41
N SER A 102 8.05 0.74 1.30
CA SER A 102 8.91 0.88 2.50
C SER A 102 9.06 -0.41 3.30
N ILE A 103 7.98 -1.12 3.56
CA ILE A 103 8.01 -2.39 4.32
C ILE A 103 8.50 -3.55 3.44
N GLU A 104 8.05 -3.68 2.18
CA GLU A 104 8.54 -4.77 1.28
C GLU A 104 10.06 -4.75 1.11
N LEU A 105 10.65 -3.56 1.05
CA LEU A 105 12.07 -3.39 0.82
C LEU A 105 12.89 -3.41 2.12
N GLN A 106 12.26 -3.29 3.28
CA GLN A 106 12.87 -3.53 4.59
C GLN A 106 12.85 -5.02 4.95
N SER A 107 11.74 -5.72 4.65
CA SER A 107 11.58 -7.16 4.89
C SER A 107 12.39 -8.03 3.93
N ALA A 108 12.82 -7.48 2.79
CA ALA A 108 13.81 -8.11 1.92
C ALA A 108 15.21 -7.99 2.52
N SER A 109 15.42 -8.62 3.67
CA SER A 109 16.75 -8.92 4.21
C SER A 109 17.52 -9.74 3.17
N GLY A 110 18.48 -9.10 2.50
CA GLY A 110 19.26 -9.70 1.42
C GLY A 110 20.06 -8.68 0.62
N ARG A 111 20.67 -9.17 -0.48
CA ARG A 111 21.66 -8.46 -1.33
C ARG A 111 21.22 -7.11 -1.96
N PHE A 112 19.96 -6.73 -1.83
CA PHE A 112 19.39 -5.50 -2.42
C PHE A 112 18.84 -4.51 -1.37
N ALA A 113 18.94 -4.81 -0.08
CA ALA A 113 18.49 -3.91 0.98
C ALA A 113 19.21 -2.55 0.92
N ASP A 114 20.54 -2.56 0.78
CA ASP A 114 21.35 -1.35 0.67
C ASP A 114 21.03 -0.54 -0.59
N LEU A 115 20.75 -1.23 -1.71
CA LEU A 115 20.31 -0.60 -2.95
C LEU A 115 19.01 0.18 -2.71
N HIS A 116 18.05 -0.41 -2.01
CA HIS A 116 16.75 0.20 -1.77
C HIS A 116 16.83 1.35 -0.76
N ALA A 117 17.64 1.20 0.29
CA ALA A 117 17.94 2.28 1.23
C ALA A 117 18.65 3.46 0.54
N TRP A 118 19.50 3.18 -0.45
CA TRP A 118 20.12 4.23 -1.25
C TRP A 118 19.13 4.91 -2.19
N VAL A 119 18.32 4.14 -2.93
CA VAL A 119 17.28 4.66 -3.84
C VAL A 119 16.35 5.63 -3.10
N ARG A 120 15.89 5.29 -1.89
CA ARG A 120 15.04 6.17 -1.05
C ARG A 120 15.67 7.52 -0.74
N ARG A 121 16.99 7.55 -0.54
CA ARG A 121 17.74 8.77 -0.24
C ARG A 121 18.06 9.59 -1.50
N HIS A 122 17.95 9.00 -2.68
CA HIS A 122 18.42 9.59 -3.95
C HIS A 122 17.36 9.48 -5.06
N LEU A 123 16.10 9.77 -4.75
CA LEU A 123 14.99 9.60 -5.69
C LEU A 123 15.12 10.47 -6.95
N SER A 124 15.74 11.64 -6.82
CA SER A 124 16.01 12.57 -7.92
C SER A 124 17.26 12.23 -8.75
N ALA A 125 18.06 11.26 -8.33
CA ALA A 125 19.23 10.81 -9.10
C ALA A 125 18.81 9.98 -10.33
N ASP A 126 19.77 9.68 -11.19
CA ASP A 126 19.57 8.66 -12.21
C ASP A 126 19.41 7.28 -11.55
N LEU A 127 18.22 6.71 -11.66
CA LEU A 127 17.86 5.39 -11.15
C LEU A 127 17.58 4.41 -12.30
N SER A 128 18.25 4.61 -13.43
CA SER A 128 18.21 3.71 -14.57
C SER A 128 18.78 2.32 -14.23
N VAL A 129 18.37 1.30 -14.99
CA VAL A 129 18.88 -0.08 -14.83
C VAL A 129 20.42 -0.15 -14.92
N PRO A 130 21.10 0.51 -15.88
CA PRO A 130 22.56 0.57 -15.91
C PRO A 130 23.17 1.10 -14.60
N THR A 131 22.67 2.22 -14.09
CA THR A 131 23.19 2.86 -12.87
C THR A 131 22.98 1.99 -11.62
N LEU A 132 21.81 1.38 -11.50
CA LEU A 132 21.52 0.48 -10.37
C LEU A 132 22.32 -0.83 -10.46
N ALA A 133 22.53 -1.38 -11.66
CA ALA A 133 23.31 -2.59 -11.88
C ALA A 133 24.78 -2.38 -11.53
N ALA A 134 25.36 -1.25 -11.95
CA ALA A 134 26.71 -0.85 -11.58
C ALA A 134 26.87 -0.74 -10.06
N ARG A 135 25.87 -0.16 -9.37
CA ARG A 135 25.90 0.01 -7.91
C ARG A 135 25.98 -1.30 -7.13
N VAL A 136 25.47 -2.40 -7.70
CA VAL A 136 25.51 -3.74 -7.08
C VAL A 136 26.55 -4.65 -7.73
N ASN A 137 27.47 -4.10 -8.52
CA ASN A 137 28.53 -4.82 -9.23
C ASN A 137 28.00 -5.97 -10.11
N MET A 138 26.93 -5.71 -10.86
CA MET A 138 26.34 -6.67 -11.79
C MET A 138 26.23 -6.09 -13.20
N SER A 139 26.28 -6.97 -14.21
CA SER A 139 25.78 -6.61 -15.53
C SER A 139 24.27 -6.36 -15.48
N GLU A 140 23.76 -5.50 -16.35
CA GLU A 140 22.33 -5.15 -16.42
C GLU A 140 21.42 -6.39 -16.52
N ARG A 141 21.79 -7.34 -17.38
CA ARG A 141 21.05 -8.59 -17.59
C ARG A 141 21.00 -9.44 -16.31
N SER A 142 22.13 -9.55 -15.61
CA SER A 142 22.21 -10.29 -14.35
C SER A 142 21.40 -9.60 -13.27
N PHE A 143 21.52 -8.29 -13.14
CA PHE A 143 20.78 -7.49 -12.18
C PHE A 143 19.26 -7.63 -12.35
N VAL A 144 18.73 -7.40 -13.56
CA VAL A 144 17.29 -7.52 -13.82
C VAL A 144 16.77 -8.92 -13.51
N ARG A 145 17.53 -9.96 -13.87
CA ARG A 145 17.15 -11.36 -13.60
C ARG A 145 17.10 -11.64 -12.10
N HIS A 146 18.17 -11.33 -11.36
CA HIS A 146 18.24 -11.57 -9.92
C HIS A 146 17.19 -10.74 -9.16
N TYR A 147 16.95 -9.51 -9.60
CA TYR A 147 15.93 -8.65 -9.01
C TYR A 147 14.53 -9.23 -9.21
N ARG A 148 14.18 -9.65 -10.42
CA ARG A 148 12.89 -10.31 -10.70
C ARG A 148 12.71 -11.57 -9.89
N ASN A 149 13.75 -12.41 -9.78
CA ASN A 149 13.67 -13.64 -8.99
C ASN A 149 13.47 -13.37 -7.50
N ALA A 150 14.06 -12.29 -6.97
CA ALA A 150 13.94 -11.92 -5.56
C ALA A 150 12.63 -11.21 -5.22
N PHE A 151 12.10 -10.38 -6.12
CA PHE A 151 11.01 -9.44 -5.83
C PHE A 151 9.75 -9.60 -6.70
N GLY A 152 9.75 -10.53 -7.66
CA GLY A 152 8.62 -10.72 -8.59
C GLY A 152 8.36 -9.55 -9.54
N THR A 153 9.18 -8.49 -9.52
CA THR A 153 8.98 -7.25 -10.29
C THR A 153 10.28 -6.77 -10.94
N THR A 154 10.18 -5.76 -11.81
CA THR A 154 11.35 -5.14 -12.45
C THR A 154 11.95 -4.05 -11.55
N PRO A 155 13.27 -3.79 -11.63
CA PRO A 155 13.89 -2.68 -10.91
C PRO A 155 13.21 -1.32 -11.20
N ALA A 156 12.86 -1.07 -12.46
CA ALA A 156 12.18 0.17 -12.86
C ALA A 156 10.80 0.34 -12.21
N LYS A 157 9.99 -0.74 -12.14
CA LYS A 157 8.70 -0.71 -11.46
C LYS A 157 8.85 -0.50 -9.95
N ALA A 158 9.87 -1.11 -9.34
CA ALA A 158 10.14 -0.91 -7.92
C ALA A 158 10.55 0.54 -7.62
N VAL A 159 11.44 1.13 -8.43
CA VAL A 159 11.80 2.55 -8.31
C VAL A 159 10.57 3.45 -8.45
N GLU A 160 9.74 3.23 -9.46
CA GLU A 160 8.52 4.01 -9.65
C GLU A 160 7.59 3.91 -8.43
N ARG A 161 7.44 2.72 -7.84
CA ARG A 161 6.65 2.51 -6.62
C ARG A 161 7.23 3.26 -5.41
N ILE A 162 8.56 3.24 -5.22
CA ILE A 162 9.19 4.03 -4.14
C ILE A 162 8.95 5.52 -4.34
N ARG A 163 9.09 6.02 -5.58
CA ARG A 163 8.85 7.42 -5.92
C ARG A 163 7.40 7.82 -5.65
N ILE A 164 6.42 6.99 -6.02
CA ILE A 164 5.00 7.31 -5.84
C ILE A 164 4.58 7.30 -4.38
N GLU A 165 5.10 6.37 -3.59
CA GLU A 165 4.84 6.32 -2.15
C GLU A 165 5.47 7.50 -1.41
N THR A 166 6.69 7.90 -1.80
CA THR A 166 7.31 9.09 -1.22
C THR A 166 6.52 10.35 -1.58
N ALA A 167 6.03 10.46 -2.82
CA ALA A 167 5.17 11.57 -3.23
C ALA A 167 3.87 11.59 -2.42
N ARG A 168 3.25 10.42 -2.19
CA ARG A 168 2.06 10.27 -1.34
C ARG A 168 2.31 10.81 0.07
N ASN A 169 3.41 10.40 0.70
CA ASN A 169 3.73 10.85 2.06
C ASN A 169 3.95 12.37 2.08
N LEU A 170 4.72 12.93 1.14
CA LEU A 170 4.94 14.38 1.05
C LEU A 170 3.64 15.17 0.79
N LEU A 171 2.68 14.60 0.07
CA LEU A 171 1.38 15.25 -0.17
C LEU A 171 0.54 15.35 1.10
N GLY A 172 0.60 14.34 1.97
CA GLY A 172 -0.15 14.28 3.23
C GLY A 172 0.54 14.97 4.40
N GLU A 173 1.87 14.93 4.47
CA GLU A 173 2.65 15.43 5.62
C GLU A 173 3.14 16.87 5.44
N THR A 174 3.09 17.41 4.22
CA THR A 174 3.68 18.74 3.93
C THR A 174 2.77 19.63 3.08
N ALA A 175 2.95 20.94 3.24
CA ALA A 175 2.33 21.95 2.39
C ALA A 175 3.10 22.21 1.07
N LEU A 176 4.09 21.37 0.72
CA LEU A 176 4.95 21.62 -0.44
C LEU A 176 4.15 21.72 -1.76
N PRO A 177 4.49 22.66 -2.65
CA PRO A 177 3.89 22.72 -3.98
C PRO A 177 4.10 21.41 -4.75
N VAL A 178 3.08 20.97 -5.51
CA VAL A 178 3.13 19.70 -6.27
C VAL A 178 4.34 19.66 -7.21
N LYS A 179 4.73 20.81 -7.77
CA LYS A 179 5.95 20.96 -8.59
C LYS A 179 7.22 20.56 -7.83
N GLN A 180 7.36 20.97 -6.57
CA GLN A 180 8.50 20.61 -5.73
C GLN A 180 8.47 19.12 -5.36
N ILE A 181 7.29 18.56 -5.08
CA ILE A 181 7.14 17.13 -4.78
C ILE A 181 7.58 16.28 -5.99
N ALA A 182 7.15 16.65 -7.20
CA ALA A 182 7.53 15.96 -8.43
C ALA A 182 9.06 15.96 -8.64
N LEU A 183 9.73 17.09 -8.36
CA LEU A 183 11.18 17.20 -8.45
C LEU A 183 11.89 16.34 -7.39
N ARG A 184 11.48 16.45 -6.11
CA ARG A 184 12.08 15.70 -4.99
C ARG A 184 11.93 14.18 -5.16
N CYS A 185 10.81 13.75 -5.73
CA CYS A 185 10.55 12.33 -6.00
C CYS A 185 11.14 11.85 -7.34
N GLY A 186 11.80 12.70 -8.12
CA GLY A 186 12.47 12.30 -9.37
C GLY A 186 11.53 11.98 -10.54
N PHE A 187 10.32 12.57 -10.59
CA PHE A 187 9.40 12.41 -11.72
C PHE A 187 9.71 13.33 -12.91
N GLY A 188 10.59 14.32 -12.73
CA GLY A 188 10.99 15.30 -13.74
C GLY A 188 9.90 16.33 -14.10
N SER A 189 8.63 15.92 -14.11
CA SER A 189 7.49 16.80 -14.38
C SER A 189 6.29 16.47 -13.50
N VAL A 190 5.43 17.48 -13.29
CA VAL A 190 4.13 17.30 -12.60
C VAL A 190 3.20 16.38 -13.39
N ALA A 191 3.26 16.41 -14.73
CA ALA A 191 2.44 15.56 -15.59
C ALA A 191 2.76 14.07 -15.39
N THR A 192 4.06 13.73 -15.29
CA THR A 192 4.51 12.36 -15.01
C THR A 192 4.04 11.91 -13.64
N LEU A 193 4.23 12.75 -12.61
CA LEU A 193 3.75 12.44 -11.25
C LEU A 193 2.23 12.20 -11.23
N ARG A 194 1.44 13.09 -11.85
CA ARG A 194 -0.03 12.96 -11.92
C ARG A 194 -0.45 11.63 -12.54
N ARG A 195 0.15 11.27 -13.68
CA ARG A 195 -0.17 10.03 -14.39
C ARG A 195 0.17 8.79 -13.57
N SER A 196 1.38 8.73 -13.00
CA SER A 196 1.79 7.61 -12.16
C SER A 196 0.97 7.53 -10.86
N PHE A 197 0.54 8.67 -10.30
CA PHE A 197 -0.24 8.70 -9.07
C PHE A 197 -1.67 8.21 -9.28
N ALA A 198 -2.34 8.71 -10.32
CA ALA A 198 -3.67 8.27 -10.69
C ALA A 198 -3.70 6.76 -10.98
N ARG A 199 -2.69 6.25 -11.69
CA ARG A 199 -2.54 4.81 -11.95
C ARG A 199 -2.34 3.98 -10.68
N ALA A 200 -1.70 4.54 -9.65
CA ALA A 200 -1.36 3.81 -8.44
C ALA A 200 -2.45 3.87 -7.35
N PHE A 201 -3.21 4.97 -7.27
CA PHE A 201 -4.12 5.23 -6.15
C PHE A 201 -5.57 5.54 -6.56
N ASP A 202 -5.87 5.53 -7.86
CA ASP A 202 -7.21 5.80 -8.41
C ASP A 202 -7.83 7.12 -7.91
N THR A 203 -6.99 8.12 -7.64
CA THR A 203 -7.39 9.45 -7.19
C THR A 203 -6.41 10.51 -7.68
N SER A 204 -6.84 11.76 -7.71
CA SER A 204 -5.99 12.89 -8.10
C SER A 204 -5.11 13.37 -6.94
N LEU A 205 -3.97 13.99 -7.26
CA LEU A 205 -3.09 14.62 -6.26
C LEU A 205 -3.81 15.68 -5.42
N HIS A 206 -4.75 16.42 -6.04
CA HIS A 206 -5.51 17.48 -5.39
C HIS A 206 -6.52 16.89 -4.40
N GLU A 207 -7.32 15.95 -4.86
CA GLU A 207 -8.30 15.25 -4.03
C GLU A 207 -7.62 14.53 -2.86
N TYR A 208 -6.47 13.89 -3.10
CA TYR A 208 -5.68 13.29 -2.03
C TYR A 208 -5.27 14.33 -0.98
N ARG A 209 -4.74 15.49 -1.40
CA ARG A 209 -4.29 16.53 -0.48
C ARG A 209 -5.43 17.18 0.32
N GLU A 210 -6.57 17.44 -0.30
CA GLU A 210 -7.74 18.01 0.38
C GLU A 210 -8.25 17.08 1.49
N ARG A 211 -8.25 15.76 1.25
CA ARG A 211 -8.65 14.77 2.25
C ARG A 211 -7.77 14.77 3.50
N PHE A 212 -6.49 15.17 3.40
CA PHE A 212 -5.57 15.25 4.54
C PHE A 212 -5.50 16.64 5.18
N ARG A 213 -5.94 17.70 4.50
CA ARG A 213 -6.04 19.05 5.10
C ARG A 213 -7.30 19.24 5.93
N ASN A 214 -8.35 18.48 5.62
CA ASN A 214 -9.66 18.56 6.27
C ASN A 214 -9.86 17.48 7.35
N ALA A 215 -8.77 16.81 7.76
CA ALA A 215 -8.73 15.81 8.83
C ALA A 215 -7.88 16.34 10.00
#